data_AF-A0AAN8JTZ4-F1
#
_entry.id   AF-A0AAN8JTZ4-F1
#
_cell.length_a   1.000
_cell.length_b   1.000
_cell.length_c   1.000
_cell.angle_alpha   90.00
_cell.angle_beta   90.00
_cell.angle_gamma   90.00
#
_symmetry.space_group_name_H-M   'P 1'
#
loop_
_entity.id
_entity.type
_entity.pdbx_description
1 polymer ?
#
loop_
_entity_poly.entity_id
_entity_poly.type
_entity_poly.pdbx_seq_one_letter_code
_entity_poly.pdbx_strand_id
1 'polypeptide(L)'
;MKIFGFERDNQTLSCAAEDYENAYTASFELYPFHEGKEYAVYQGLYNGIGPKRGEFCVVKSKLNKKQKLDAWHQISSISNKAQQLSYLFNSCVKCRAVQFTSPRHAILETVSDFQSILRLFKPHENKLKNKEVVLMEDFIEGKFQRYSTPSGLVNSAICDGILEAFSHFTWNSTREIVISGLQGVCRGATYHLTTPTIHSVTGSFGEYDREWPGIMEFFTSHRCNNICGGWVRPDIPHHLKYSHVPYYSPPSAPTYQETTSRF
;
A
#
# COMPACT_ATOMS: atom_id res chain seq x y z
N MET A 1 15.66 -2.57 23.81
CA MET A 1 15.95 -3.13 25.16
C MET A 1 17.38 -3.62 25.13
N LYS A 2 18.23 -3.20 26.08
CA LYS A 2 19.64 -3.59 26.06
C LYS A 2 19.87 -4.93 26.75
N ILE A 3 20.64 -5.81 26.14
CA ILE A 3 21.18 -7.02 26.77
C ILE A 3 22.70 -6.85 26.84
N PHE A 4 23.27 -6.82 28.05
CA PHE A 4 24.70 -6.59 28.27
C PHE A 4 25.26 -5.33 27.58
N GLY A 5 24.44 -4.27 27.46
CA GLY A 5 24.82 -3.01 26.81
C GLY A 5 24.58 -2.96 25.30
N PHE A 6 24.23 -4.08 24.66
CA PHE A 6 23.90 -4.16 23.24
C PHE A 6 22.41 -3.98 22.99
N GLU A 7 22.04 -3.27 21.94
CA GLU A 7 20.64 -3.08 21.56
C GLU A 7 20.08 -4.36 20.92
N ARG A 8 19.09 -4.96 21.59
CA ARG A 8 18.47 -6.19 21.13
C ARG A 8 17.56 -5.97 19.93
N ASP A 9 16.71 -4.95 19.97
CA ASP A 9 15.60 -4.73 19.03
C ASP A 9 15.85 -3.48 18.18
N ASN A 10 15.24 -3.43 16.99
CA ASN A 10 15.19 -2.17 16.23
C ASN A 10 14.09 -1.26 16.80
N GLN A 11 14.37 0.05 16.88
CA GLN A 11 13.44 1.03 17.48
C GLN A 11 13.35 2.30 16.64
N THR A 12 12.13 2.84 16.49
CA THR A 12 11.87 4.12 15.81
C THR A 12 11.69 5.27 16.80
N LEU A 13 12.08 6.48 16.38
CA LEU A 13 11.65 7.74 16.99
C LEU A 13 10.14 7.94 16.82
N SER A 14 9.56 8.77 17.69
CA SER A 14 8.13 9.07 17.62
C SER A 14 7.78 9.61 16.25
N CYS A 15 6.78 9.00 15.62
CA CYS A 15 6.14 9.58 14.44
C CYS A 15 5.50 10.90 14.88
N ALA A 16 5.65 11.97 14.11
CA ALA A 16 4.81 13.15 14.29
C ALA A 16 3.37 12.73 13.95
N ALA A 17 2.46 12.78 14.92
CA ALA A 17 1.04 12.63 14.61
C ALA A 17 0.52 13.90 13.96
N GLU A 18 -0.45 13.74 13.06
CA GLU A 18 -1.28 14.85 12.55
C GLU A 18 -2.19 15.41 13.67
N ASP A 19 -2.38 14.61 14.71
CA ASP A 19 -3.23 14.79 15.87
C ASP A 19 -2.36 14.75 17.13
N TYR A 20 -2.06 15.94 17.68
CA TYR A 20 -1.13 16.24 18.79
C TYR A 20 -1.28 15.38 20.07
N GLU A 21 -2.31 14.54 20.18
CA GLU A 21 -2.58 13.68 21.34
C GLU A 21 -1.93 12.29 21.25
N ASN A 22 -1.68 11.78 20.04
CA ASN A 22 -1.12 10.45 19.83
C ASN A 22 0.34 10.56 19.39
N ALA A 23 1.22 9.70 19.90
CA ALA A 23 2.64 9.70 19.56
C ALA A 23 3.15 8.26 19.57
N TYR A 24 3.35 7.68 18.38
CA TYR A 24 3.70 6.26 18.26
C TYR A 24 5.16 6.06 17.86
N THR A 25 5.81 5.11 18.53
CA THR A 25 7.07 4.48 18.11
C THR A 25 6.80 3.00 17.80
N ALA A 26 7.77 2.29 17.24
CA ALA A 26 7.70 0.85 17.08
C ALA A 26 9.00 0.19 17.53
N SER A 27 8.85 -0.93 18.23
CA SER A 27 9.92 -1.93 18.38
C SER A 27 9.61 -3.08 17.45
N PHE A 28 10.58 -3.52 16.67
CA PHE A 28 10.33 -4.52 15.63
C PHE A 28 11.47 -5.51 15.45
N GLU A 29 11.12 -6.62 14.82
CA GLU A 29 11.97 -7.79 14.62
C GLU A 29 13.25 -7.46 13.86
N LEU A 30 14.25 -8.32 14.06
CA LEU A 30 15.58 -8.18 13.45
C LEU A 30 15.61 -8.55 11.98
N TYR A 31 14.64 -9.35 11.55
CA TYR A 31 14.53 -9.84 10.20
C TYR A 31 13.19 -9.50 9.61
N PRO A 32 13.16 -9.17 8.30
CA PRO A 32 11.90 -9.07 7.62
C PRO A 32 11.26 -10.47 7.55
N PHE A 33 9.95 -10.53 7.75
CA PHE A 33 9.19 -11.75 7.46
C PHE A 33 8.77 -11.79 5.98
N HIS A 34 8.89 -10.67 5.27
CA HIS A 34 8.66 -10.57 3.83
C HIS A 34 9.59 -9.53 3.19
N GLU A 35 10.21 -9.87 2.06
CA GLU A 35 10.89 -8.92 1.18
C GLU A 35 10.19 -8.93 -0.17
N GLY A 36 9.58 -7.81 -0.53
CA GLY A 36 8.97 -7.58 -1.83
C GLY A 36 9.95 -6.94 -2.81
N LYS A 37 9.45 -6.40 -3.92
CA LYS A 37 10.28 -5.66 -4.88
C LYS A 37 10.77 -4.31 -4.32
N GLU A 38 10.00 -3.71 -3.42
CA GLU A 38 10.22 -2.33 -2.95
C GLU A 38 10.56 -2.24 -1.48
N TYR A 39 9.99 -3.14 -0.67
CA TYR A 39 10.06 -3.05 0.78
C TYR A 39 10.50 -4.38 1.39
N ALA A 40 11.36 -4.28 2.39
CA ALA A 40 11.47 -5.27 3.45
C ALA A 40 10.42 -4.94 4.53
N VAL A 41 9.68 -5.94 4.96
CA VAL A 41 8.56 -5.82 5.90
C VAL A 41 8.89 -6.61 7.16
N TYR A 42 8.92 -5.89 8.28
CA TYR A 42 9.23 -6.40 9.60
C TYR A 42 7.96 -6.39 10.45
N GLN A 43 7.78 -7.40 11.28
CA GLN A 43 6.72 -7.41 12.28
C GLN A 43 7.19 -6.62 13.49
N GLY A 44 6.30 -5.85 14.11
CA GLY A 44 6.61 -5.07 15.29
C GLY A 44 5.40 -4.86 16.18
N LEU A 45 5.62 -4.05 17.21
CA LEU A 45 4.62 -3.62 18.17
C LEU A 45 4.62 -2.09 18.24
N TYR A 46 3.43 -1.50 18.19
CA TYR A 46 3.26 -0.09 18.48
C TYR A 46 3.58 0.19 19.94
N ASN A 47 4.39 1.22 20.16
CA ASN A 47 4.76 1.78 21.44
C ASN A 47 4.33 3.25 21.51
N GLY A 48 4.60 3.93 22.63
CA GLY A 48 4.29 5.36 22.79
C GLY A 48 2.91 5.60 23.41
N ILE A 49 2.26 6.71 23.03
CA ILE A 49 1.01 7.20 23.62
C ILE A 49 -0.11 7.13 22.58
N GLY A 50 -1.19 6.43 22.93
CA GLY A 50 -2.40 6.34 22.11
C GLY A 50 -3.04 4.94 22.16
N PRO A 51 -4.25 4.78 21.61
CA PRO A 51 -5.02 3.54 21.69
C PRO A 51 -4.33 2.32 21.07
N LYS A 52 -3.44 2.52 20.07
CA LYS A 52 -2.75 1.40 19.39
C LYS A 52 -1.56 0.86 20.16
N ARG A 53 -1.21 1.41 21.33
CA ARG A 53 -0.06 0.95 22.11
C ARG A 53 -0.22 -0.52 22.48
N GLY A 54 0.77 -1.33 22.13
CA GLY A 54 0.80 -2.78 22.35
C GLY A 54 0.16 -3.59 21.22
N GLU A 55 -0.44 -2.96 20.21
CA GLU A 55 -0.96 -3.66 19.04
C GLU A 55 0.16 -4.00 18.05
N PHE A 56 -0.04 -5.07 17.27
CA PHE A 56 0.89 -5.45 16.21
C PHE A 56 0.88 -4.42 15.07
N CYS A 57 2.07 -4.09 14.59
CA CYS A 57 2.29 -3.27 13.42
C CYS A 57 3.23 -3.98 12.45
N VAL A 58 3.31 -3.45 11.23
CA VAL A 58 4.43 -3.71 10.33
C VAL A 58 5.29 -2.48 10.17
N VAL A 59 6.60 -2.69 10.08
CA VAL A 59 7.57 -1.66 9.71
C VAL A 59 8.09 -1.99 8.31
N LYS A 60 7.91 -1.08 7.36
CA LYS A 60 8.39 -1.20 5.98
C LYS A 60 9.60 -0.31 5.78
N SER A 61 10.73 -0.91 5.41
CA SER A 61 11.95 -0.21 4.97
C SER A 61 12.14 -0.40 3.47
N LYS A 62 12.57 0.64 2.76
CA LYS A 62 12.75 0.60 1.31
C LYS A 62 14.05 -0.13 0.94
N LEU A 63 13.95 -1.07 0.00
CA LEU A 63 15.12 -1.77 -0.52
C LEU A 63 15.96 -0.84 -1.40
N ASN A 64 17.27 -0.79 -1.13
CA ASN A 64 18.34 -0.29 -2.02
C ASN A 64 18.18 1.14 -2.60
N LYS A 65 17.26 1.97 -2.08
CA LYS A 65 17.05 3.36 -2.52
C LYS A 65 17.16 4.34 -1.35
N LYS A 66 18.07 5.33 -1.43
CA LYS A 66 17.97 6.55 -0.61
C LYS A 66 16.84 7.40 -1.19
N GLN A 67 15.77 7.63 -0.45
CA GLN A 67 14.71 8.55 -0.88
C GLN A 67 14.74 9.87 -0.13
N LYS A 68 14.29 10.93 -0.81
CA LYS A 68 13.98 12.22 -0.21
C LYS A 68 12.73 12.09 0.66
N LEU A 69 12.65 12.89 1.72
CA LEU A 69 11.53 12.89 2.68
C LEU A 69 10.16 13.02 2.00
N ASP A 70 10.08 13.82 0.92
CA ASP A 70 8.87 14.11 0.15
C ASP A 70 8.13 12.86 -0.35
N ALA A 71 8.85 11.78 -0.67
CA ALA A 71 8.25 10.54 -1.16
C ALA A 71 7.48 9.78 -0.07
N TRP A 72 7.79 10.01 1.21
CA TRP A 72 7.05 9.40 2.32
C TRP A 72 5.76 10.15 2.64
N HIS A 73 5.76 11.47 2.47
CA HIS A 73 4.53 12.28 2.54
C HIS A 73 3.53 11.88 1.45
N GLN A 74 4.00 11.53 0.26
CA GLN A 74 3.15 11.02 -0.82
C GLN A 74 2.41 9.74 -0.43
N ILE A 75 3.06 8.78 0.25
CA ILE A 75 2.41 7.52 0.67
C ILE A 75 1.29 7.76 1.68
N SER A 76 1.48 8.74 2.57
CA SER A 76 0.45 9.15 3.53
C SER A 76 -0.74 9.78 2.79
N SER A 77 -0.48 10.68 1.83
CA SER A 77 -1.51 11.31 0.98
C SER A 77 -2.31 10.28 0.17
N ILE A 78 -1.63 9.31 -0.45
CA ILE A 78 -2.25 8.20 -1.19
C ILE A 78 -3.21 7.42 -0.29
N SER A 79 -2.75 7.02 0.89
CA SER A 79 -3.54 6.19 1.80
C SER A 79 -4.73 6.95 2.39
N ASN A 80 -4.53 8.22 2.74
CA ASN A 80 -5.60 9.11 3.21
C ASN A 80 -6.67 9.29 2.13
N LYS A 81 -6.29 9.52 0.88
CA LYS A 81 -7.25 9.64 -0.24
C LYS A 81 -8.01 8.34 -0.48
N ALA A 82 -7.33 7.20 -0.39
CA ALA A 82 -7.96 5.89 -0.53
C ALA A 82 -8.98 5.61 0.59
N GLN A 83 -8.66 5.95 1.83
CA GLN A 83 -9.56 5.80 2.98
C GLN A 83 -10.78 6.70 2.87
N GLN A 84 -10.62 7.96 2.46
CA GLN A 84 -11.74 8.88 2.21
C GLN A 84 -12.71 8.31 1.16
N LEU A 85 -12.17 7.82 0.03
CA LEU A 85 -12.99 7.26 -1.03
C LEU A 85 -13.62 5.91 -0.64
N SER A 86 -12.94 5.10 0.17
CA SER A 86 -13.51 3.84 0.66
C SER A 86 -14.68 4.09 1.62
N TYR A 87 -14.61 5.13 2.45
CA TYR A 87 -15.74 5.56 3.29
C TYR A 87 -16.97 5.94 2.45
N LEU A 88 -16.77 6.74 1.40
CA LEU A 88 -17.85 7.11 0.47
C LEU A 88 -18.40 5.87 -0.26
N PHE A 89 -17.53 4.98 -0.75
CA PHE A 89 -17.92 3.75 -1.42
C PHE A 89 -18.75 2.83 -0.53
N ASN A 90 -18.33 2.63 0.73
CA ASN A 90 -19.04 1.78 1.71
C ASN A 90 -20.42 2.35 2.06
N SER A 91 -20.64 3.65 1.89
CA SER A 91 -21.95 4.28 2.06
C SER A 91 -22.89 3.95 0.91
N CYS A 92 -22.35 3.65 -0.28
CA CYS A 92 -23.11 3.27 -1.48
C CYS A 92 -23.29 1.76 -1.62
N VAL A 93 -22.36 0.95 -1.09
CA VAL A 93 -22.31 -0.50 -1.28
C VAL A 93 -22.42 -1.21 0.06
N LYS A 94 -23.49 -2.01 0.24
CA LYS A 94 -23.80 -2.68 1.52
C LYS A 94 -23.35 -4.14 1.61
N CYS A 95 -22.86 -4.74 0.52
CA CYS A 95 -22.54 -6.16 0.49
C CYS A 95 -21.17 -6.49 1.12
N ARG A 96 -20.16 -5.65 0.91
CA ARG A 96 -18.86 -5.73 1.59
C ARG A 96 -18.26 -4.33 1.76
N ALA A 97 -17.41 -4.19 2.76
CA ALA A 97 -16.68 -2.97 3.06
C ALA A 97 -15.25 -3.03 2.53
N VAL A 98 -14.72 -1.88 2.13
CA VAL A 98 -13.32 -1.65 1.79
C VAL A 98 -12.72 -0.69 2.81
N GLN A 99 -11.59 -1.08 3.40
CA GLN A 99 -10.87 -0.28 4.39
C GLN A 99 -9.39 -0.26 4.05
N PHE A 100 -8.75 0.89 4.25
CA PHE A 100 -7.31 1.07 4.05
C PHE A 100 -6.62 1.35 5.39
N THR A 101 -5.42 0.81 5.55
CA THR A 101 -4.50 1.21 6.62
C THR A 101 -4.06 2.66 6.45
N SER A 102 -3.68 3.29 7.56
CA SER A 102 -3.15 4.66 7.60
C SER A 102 -1.66 4.60 7.98
N PRO A 103 -0.76 4.42 7.00
CA PRO A 103 0.67 4.33 7.27
C PRO A 103 1.23 5.66 7.74
N ARG A 104 2.20 5.61 8.65
CA ARG A 104 2.91 6.75 9.23
C ARG A 104 4.40 6.62 8.96
N HIS A 105 5.07 7.71 8.68
CA HIS A 105 6.53 7.69 8.57
C HIS A 105 7.18 7.87 9.94
N ALA A 106 8.25 7.12 10.18
CA ALA A 106 9.04 7.20 11.40
C ALA A 106 10.53 7.23 11.05
N ILE A 107 11.34 7.86 11.90
CA ILE A 107 12.80 7.84 11.76
C ILE A 107 13.33 6.68 12.60
N LEU A 108 14.19 5.85 12.04
CA LEU A 108 14.84 4.77 12.76
C LEU A 108 15.87 5.35 13.74
N GLU A 109 15.65 5.16 15.04
CA GLU A 109 16.54 5.64 16.09
C GLU A 109 17.70 4.67 16.29
N THR A 110 17.35 3.40 16.42
CA THR A 110 18.26 2.34 16.81
C THR A 110 18.10 1.15 15.88
N VAL A 111 19.22 0.75 15.28
CA VAL A 111 19.40 -0.55 14.64
C VAL A 111 20.11 -1.48 15.62
N SER A 112 19.60 -2.70 15.76
CA SER A 112 20.18 -3.72 16.65
C SER A 112 21.63 -4.06 16.29
N ASP A 113 22.49 -4.16 17.31
CA ASP A 113 23.89 -4.54 17.17
C ASP A 113 24.06 -5.98 16.66
N PHE A 114 23.04 -6.82 16.87
CA PHE A 114 23.07 -8.23 16.49
C PHE A 114 22.79 -8.44 15.00
N GLN A 115 22.35 -7.42 14.26
CA GLN A 115 21.93 -7.55 12.86
C GLN A 115 23.03 -8.16 11.97
N SER A 116 24.30 -7.81 12.20
CA SER A 116 25.43 -8.32 11.41
C SER A 116 25.69 -9.81 11.64
N ILE A 117 25.66 -10.27 12.90
CA ILE A 117 25.89 -11.67 13.27
C ILE A 117 24.73 -12.53 12.77
N LEU A 118 23.52 -12.04 12.96
CA LEU A 118 22.28 -12.68 12.56
C LEU A 118 22.20 -12.88 11.03
N ARG A 119 22.65 -11.90 10.24
CA ARG A 119 22.71 -12.01 8.78
C ARG A 119 23.64 -13.12 8.27
N LEU A 120 24.59 -13.61 9.08
CA LEU A 120 25.39 -14.78 8.71
C LEU A 120 24.54 -16.06 8.65
N PHE A 121 23.50 -16.16 9.48
CA PHE A 121 22.63 -17.33 9.57
C PHE A 121 21.35 -17.19 8.75
N LYS A 122 20.87 -15.97 8.52
CA LYS A 122 19.69 -15.69 7.68
C LYS A 122 19.95 -14.49 6.75
N PRO A 123 20.56 -14.73 5.57
CA PRO A 123 20.85 -13.70 4.60
C PRO A 123 19.55 -13.03 4.13
N HIS A 124 19.56 -11.70 4.04
CA HIS A 124 18.50 -10.91 3.43
C HIS A 124 19.10 -9.66 2.79
N GLU A 125 18.40 -9.12 1.80
CA GLU A 125 18.92 -8.03 0.96
C GLU A 125 18.96 -6.71 1.73
N ASN A 126 17.95 -6.44 2.55
CA ASN A 126 17.85 -5.16 3.22
C ASN A 126 18.94 -4.96 4.29
N LYS A 127 19.41 -3.73 4.41
CA LYS A 127 20.32 -3.31 5.49
C LYS A 127 19.78 -2.03 6.09
N LEU A 128 19.13 -2.16 7.25
CA LEU A 128 18.63 -1.02 8.01
C LEU A 128 19.79 -0.11 8.40
N LYS A 129 19.55 1.21 8.34
CA LYS A 129 20.53 2.21 8.76
C LYS A 129 19.92 3.14 9.79
N ASN A 130 20.71 3.52 10.79
CA ASN A 130 20.30 4.56 11.72
C ASN A 130 19.90 5.84 10.95
N LYS A 131 18.85 6.50 11.41
CA LYS A 131 18.22 7.69 10.80
C LYS A 131 17.56 7.46 9.44
N GLU A 132 17.39 6.22 9.01
CA GLU A 132 16.55 5.89 7.84
C GLU A 132 15.07 6.16 8.17
N VAL A 133 14.32 6.63 7.17
CA VAL A 133 12.85 6.76 7.29
C VAL A 133 12.21 5.43 6.94
N VAL A 134 11.30 4.96 7.78
CA VAL A 134 10.50 3.75 7.60
C VAL A 134 9.01 4.08 7.65
N LEU A 135 8.16 3.20 7.11
CA LEU A 135 6.71 3.29 7.31
C LEU A 135 6.27 2.34 8.40
N MET A 136 5.39 2.81 9.26
CA MET A 136 4.69 2.03 10.27
C MET A 136 3.21 2.00 9.93
N GLU A 137 2.61 0.83 9.88
CA GLU A 137 1.16 0.67 9.69
C GLU A 137 0.63 -0.56 10.42
N ASP A 138 -0.69 -0.64 10.53
CA ASP A 138 -1.37 -1.72 11.23
C ASP A 138 -1.03 -3.08 10.61
N PHE A 139 -0.76 -4.07 11.45
CA PHE A 139 -0.59 -5.44 10.99
C PHE A 139 -1.94 -6.01 10.55
N ILE A 140 -2.06 -6.35 9.27
CA ILE A 140 -3.27 -6.97 8.73
C ILE A 140 -3.16 -8.49 8.87
N GLU A 141 -3.78 -9.04 9.91
CA GLU A 141 -3.77 -10.47 10.18
C GLU A 141 -4.56 -11.26 9.11
N GLY A 142 -3.94 -12.31 8.57
CA GLY A 142 -4.57 -13.29 7.69
C GLY A 142 -3.82 -13.52 6.37
N LYS A 143 -4.49 -14.21 5.42
CA LYS A 143 -3.89 -14.55 4.12
C LYS A 143 -3.79 -13.31 3.23
N PHE A 144 -2.63 -12.68 3.26
CA PHE A 144 -2.31 -11.52 2.43
C PHE A 144 -2.32 -11.89 0.94
N GLN A 145 -3.03 -11.11 0.14
CA GLN A 145 -3.21 -11.34 -1.29
C GLN A 145 -3.10 -10.02 -2.06
N ARG A 146 -2.53 -10.08 -3.27
CA ARG A 146 -2.63 -9.00 -4.25
C ARG A 146 -3.84 -9.25 -5.13
N TYR A 147 -4.87 -8.43 -4.98
CA TYR A 147 -6.12 -8.53 -5.74
C TYR A 147 -6.04 -7.83 -7.07
N SER A 148 -5.20 -6.79 -7.22
CA SER A 148 -5.00 -6.14 -8.51
C SER A 148 -3.57 -5.71 -8.78
N THR A 149 -3.21 -5.62 -10.05
CA THR A 149 -1.93 -5.04 -10.49
C THR A 149 -1.92 -3.53 -10.25
N PRO A 150 -0.74 -2.88 -10.24
CA PRO A 150 -0.67 -1.42 -10.19
C PRO A 150 -1.44 -0.75 -11.33
N SER A 151 -1.58 -1.39 -12.50
CA SER A 151 -2.40 -0.86 -13.60
C SER A 151 -3.91 -1.12 -13.48
N GLY A 152 -4.35 -1.79 -12.40
CA GLY A 152 -5.77 -1.97 -12.09
C GLY A 152 -6.39 -3.25 -12.65
N LEU A 153 -5.61 -4.16 -13.22
CA LEU A 153 -6.12 -5.47 -13.59
C LEU A 153 -6.41 -6.29 -12.32
N VAL A 154 -7.66 -6.72 -12.13
CA VAL A 154 -8.10 -7.47 -10.95
C VAL A 154 -8.02 -8.98 -11.18
N ASN A 155 -7.74 -9.72 -10.12
CA ASN A 155 -7.73 -11.18 -10.10
C ASN A 155 -9.13 -11.69 -9.82
N SER A 156 -9.89 -11.97 -10.87
CA SER A 156 -11.26 -12.47 -10.76
C SER A 156 -11.36 -13.85 -10.08
N ALA A 157 -10.27 -14.61 -9.97
CA ALA A 157 -10.26 -15.91 -9.28
C ALA A 157 -10.36 -15.76 -7.75
N ILE A 158 -10.00 -14.61 -7.19
CA ILE A 158 -9.95 -14.36 -5.74
C ILE A 158 -10.73 -13.10 -5.31
N CYS A 159 -11.45 -12.47 -6.23
CA CYS A 159 -12.22 -11.25 -6.01
C CYS A 159 -13.62 -11.37 -6.62
N ASP A 160 -14.65 -10.93 -5.90
CA ASP A 160 -16.06 -11.01 -6.31
C ASP A 160 -16.54 -9.77 -7.08
N GLY A 161 -15.61 -9.02 -7.67
CA GLY A 161 -15.89 -7.81 -8.45
C GLY A 161 -16.05 -6.53 -7.61
N ILE A 162 -16.13 -6.60 -6.28
CA ILE A 162 -16.28 -5.37 -5.48
C ILE A 162 -15.05 -4.45 -5.58
N LEU A 163 -13.85 -5.02 -5.70
CA LEU A 163 -12.63 -4.22 -5.81
C LEU A 163 -12.49 -3.56 -7.19
N GLU A 164 -12.99 -4.20 -8.25
CA GLU A 164 -13.10 -3.58 -9.58
C GLU A 164 -14.09 -2.40 -9.55
N ALA A 165 -15.22 -2.61 -8.88
CA ALA A 165 -16.22 -1.57 -8.69
C ALA A 165 -15.65 -0.41 -7.84
N PHE A 166 -14.88 -0.69 -6.79
CA PHE A 166 -14.23 0.34 -6.00
C PHE A 166 -13.29 1.21 -6.86
N SER A 167 -12.44 0.60 -7.68
CA SER A 167 -11.57 1.33 -8.62
C SER A 167 -12.37 2.18 -9.62
N HIS A 168 -13.50 1.69 -10.15
CA HIS A 168 -14.37 2.48 -11.02
C HIS A 168 -15.07 3.62 -10.25
N PHE A 169 -15.53 3.35 -9.03
CA PHE A 169 -16.16 4.32 -8.16
C PHE A 169 -15.26 5.53 -7.87
N THR A 170 -13.95 5.32 -7.70
CA THR A 170 -13.02 6.42 -7.42
C THR A 170 -12.99 7.42 -8.58
N TRP A 171 -13.01 6.93 -9.82
CA TRP A 171 -13.14 7.79 -11.00
C TRP A 171 -14.51 8.42 -11.07
N ASN A 172 -15.56 7.64 -10.81
CA ASN A 172 -16.93 8.14 -10.87
C ASN A 172 -17.16 9.33 -9.92
N SER A 173 -16.58 9.24 -8.72
CA SER A 173 -16.77 10.22 -7.66
C SER A 173 -15.87 11.45 -7.82
N THR A 174 -14.70 11.31 -8.45
CA THR A 174 -13.71 12.39 -8.52
C THR A 174 -13.55 13.00 -9.90
N ARG A 175 -13.75 12.24 -10.98
CA ARG A 175 -13.36 12.59 -12.36
C ARG A 175 -11.88 12.85 -12.55
N GLU A 176 -11.06 12.48 -11.58
CA GLU A 176 -9.65 12.86 -11.53
C GLU A 176 -8.74 11.67 -11.28
N ILE A 177 -9.20 10.64 -10.54
CA ILE A 177 -8.32 9.55 -10.10
C ILE A 177 -8.92 8.16 -10.24
N VAL A 178 -8.06 7.18 -10.53
CA VAL A 178 -8.32 5.74 -10.41
C VAL A 178 -7.42 5.18 -9.32
N ILE A 179 -8.00 4.48 -8.35
CA ILE A 179 -7.24 3.71 -7.34
C ILE A 179 -7.11 2.25 -7.80
N SER A 180 -5.89 1.74 -7.82
CA SER A 180 -5.51 0.40 -8.28
C SER A 180 -4.46 -0.22 -7.33
N GLY A 181 -3.79 -1.31 -7.72
CA GLY A 181 -2.75 -1.95 -6.90
C GLY A 181 -3.27 -2.49 -5.56
N LEU A 182 -4.51 -2.98 -5.54
CA LEU A 182 -5.23 -3.35 -4.34
C LEU A 182 -4.67 -4.65 -3.77
N GLN A 183 -4.21 -4.61 -2.53
CA GLN A 183 -3.59 -5.75 -1.84
C GLN A 183 -3.87 -5.69 -0.34
N GLY A 184 -3.98 -6.85 0.30
CA GLY A 184 -4.31 -6.97 1.72
C GLY A 184 -5.01 -8.28 2.05
N VAL A 185 -5.89 -8.27 3.05
CA VAL A 185 -6.62 -9.45 3.54
C VAL A 185 -8.12 -9.21 3.42
N CYS A 186 -8.84 -10.22 2.92
CA CYS A 186 -10.28 -10.28 3.01
C CYS A 186 -10.68 -11.08 4.25
N ARG A 187 -11.37 -10.46 5.20
CA ARG A 187 -11.85 -11.08 6.43
C ARG A 187 -13.35 -10.82 6.60
N GLY A 188 -14.13 -11.90 6.58
CA GLY A 188 -15.60 -11.78 6.58
C GLY A 188 -16.08 -10.95 5.38
N ALA A 189 -16.89 -9.93 5.66
CA ALA A 189 -17.42 -9.00 4.66
C ALA A 189 -16.54 -7.75 4.46
N THR A 190 -15.25 -7.78 4.81
CA THR A 190 -14.37 -6.60 4.73
C THR A 190 -13.04 -6.93 4.07
N TYR A 191 -12.65 -6.09 3.10
CA TYR A 191 -11.31 -6.02 2.55
C TYR A 191 -10.50 -5.00 3.35
N HIS A 192 -9.49 -5.48 4.07
CA HIS A 192 -8.50 -4.65 4.75
C HIS A 192 -7.27 -4.54 3.82
N LEU A 193 -7.05 -3.36 3.25
CA LEU A 193 -6.08 -3.10 2.20
C LEU A 193 -4.98 -2.14 2.67
N THR A 194 -3.84 -2.16 1.99
CA THR A 194 -2.67 -1.31 2.29
C THR A 194 -2.05 -0.73 1.03
N THR A 195 -1.58 0.52 1.13
CA THR A 195 -0.74 1.23 0.15
C THR A 195 -1.14 0.97 -1.31
N PRO A 196 -2.29 1.49 -1.78
CA PRO A 196 -2.70 1.33 -3.17
C PRO A 196 -1.84 2.17 -4.12
N THR A 197 -2.05 1.99 -5.41
CA THR A 197 -1.57 2.90 -6.45
C THR A 197 -2.68 3.87 -6.82
N ILE A 198 -2.34 5.14 -7.07
CA ILE A 198 -3.28 6.13 -7.61
C ILE A 198 -2.75 6.61 -8.95
N HIS A 199 -3.61 6.60 -9.96
CA HIS A 199 -3.38 7.26 -11.24
C HIS A 199 -4.26 8.50 -11.31
N SER A 200 -3.66 9.67 -11.53
CA SER A 200 -4.37 10.94 -11.54
C SER A 200 -4.19 11.71 -12.84
N VAL A 201 -5.16 12.55 -13.19
CA VAL A 201 -5.04 13.40 -14.40
C VAL A 201 -3.87 14.40 -14.34
N THR A 202 -3.26 14.61 -13.17
CA THR A 202 -2.19 15.60 -12.92
C THR A 202 -0.86 15.00 -12.48
N GLY A 203 -0.72 13.68 -12.37
CA GLY A 203 0.54 13.04 -11.93
C GLY A 203 0.94 13.35 -10.49
N SER A 204 -0.04 13.63 -9.62
CA SER A 204 0.22 14.17 -8.27
C SER A 204 0.49 13.12 -7.19
N PHE A 205 0.44 11.82 -7.52
CA PHE A 205 0.58 10.73 -6.55
C PHE A 205 1.90 9.94 -6.65
N GLY A 206 2.98 10.63 -7.01
CA GLY A 206 4.35 10.10 -6.92
C GLY A 206 4.77 9.25 -8.12
N GLU A 207 5.89 8.52 -7.97
CA GLU A 207 6.58 7.86 -9.08
C GLU A 207 5.77 6.74 -9.78
N TYR A 208 4.71 6.25 -9.14
CA TYR A 208 3.82 5.21 -9.67
C TYR A 208 2.52 5.75 -10.27
N ASP A 209 2.31 7.06 -10.20
CA ASP A 209 1.23 7.72 -10.90
C ASP A 209 1.55 7.76 -12.40
N ARG A 210 0.89 6.88 -13.17
CA ARG A 210 1.04 6.77 -14.61
C ARG A 210 0.04 7.65 -15.37
N GLU A 211 -0.57 8.61 -14.69
CA GLU A 211 -1.49 9.58 -15.26
C GLU A 211 -2.59 8.95 -16.13
N TRP A 212 -2.89 9.58 -17.27
CA TRP A 212 -3.84 9.07 -18.27
C TRP A 212 -3.53 7.65 -18.77
N PRO A 213 -2.27 7.26 -19.08
CA PRO A 213 -1.96 5.87 -19.38
C PRO A 213 -2.45 4.88 -18.33
N GLY A 214 -2.26 5.16 -17.04
CA GLY A 214 -2.73 4.31 -15.94
C GLY A 214 -4.27 4.27 -15.85
N ILE A 215 -4.92 5.43 -15.97
CA ILE A 215 -6.38 5.53 -15.99
C ILE A 215 -6.97 4.71 -17.15
N MET A 216 -6.44 4.89 -18.36
CA MET A 216 -6.93 4.20 -19.56
C MET A 216 -6.66 2.70 -19.53
N GLU A 217 -5.54 2.25 -18.99
CA GLU A 217 -5.22 0.82 -18.85
C GLU A 217 -6.23 0.10 -17.93
N PHE A 218 -6.60 0.73 -16.81
CA PHE A 218 -7.68 0.24 -15.97
C PHE A 218 -9.00 0.15 -16.75
N PHE A 219 -9.44 1.24 -17.39
CA PHE A 219 -10.75 1.25 -18.07
C PHE A 219 -10.85 0.37 -19.30
N THR A 220 -9.73 0.08 -19.96
CA THR A 220 -9.63 -0.85 -21.10
C THR A 220 -9.84 -2.30 -20.66
N SER A 221 -9.34 -2.65 -19.47
CA SER A 221 -9.47 -4.00 -18.91
C SER A 221 -10.72 -4.19 -18.04
N HIS A 222 -11.28 -3.10 -17.51
CA HIS A 222 -12.44 -3.13 -16.62
C HIS A 222 -13.75 -3.48 -17.34
N ARG A 223 -14.46 -4.49 -16.84
CA ARG A 223 -15.84 -4.79 -17.21
C ARG A 223 -16.76 -4.38 -16.07
N CYS A 224 -17.70 -3.46 -16.34
CA CYS A 224 -18.68 -3.07 -15.33
C CYS A 224 -19.44 -4.30 -14.85
N ASN A 225 -19.60 -4.42 -13.54
CA ASN A 225 -20.46 -5.41 -12.91
C ASN A 225 -21.75 -4.74 -12.40
N ASN A 226 -22.60 -5.51 -11.71
CA ASN A 226 -23.86 -5.05 -11.15
C ASN A 226 -23.71 -3.94 -10.09
N ILE A 227 -22.53 -3.78 -9.49
CA ILE A 227 -22.25 -2.71 -8.51
C ILE A 227 -22.00 -1.38 -9.23
N CYS A 228 -21.33 -1.40 -10.39
CA CYS A 228 -20.95 -0.18 -11.10
C CYS A 228 -22.15 0.65 -11.57
N GLY A 229 -23.34 0.05 -11.75
CA GLY A 229 -24.63 0.76 -11.84
C GLY A 229 -24.65 2.06 -12.67
N GLY A 230 -24.12 2.07 -13.90
CA GLY A 230 -24.14 3.24 -14.79
C GLY A 230 -23.11 4.33 -14.46
N TRP A 231 -22.13 4.04 -13.61
CA TRP A 231 -21.03 4.96 -13.33
C TRP A 231 -20.27 5.33 -14.59
N VAL A 232 -19.95 6.62 -14.66
CA VAL A 232 -19.35 7.22 -15.84
C VAL A 232 -17.91 6.77 -15.98
N ARG A 233 -17.47 6.69 -17.24
CA ARG A 233 -16.12 6.33 -17.68
C ARG A 233 -15.40 7.60 -18.18
N PRO A 234 -14.06 7.61 -18.26
CA PRO A 234 -13.34 8.74 -18.83
C PRO A 234 -13.72 8.96 -20.30
N ASP A 235 -13.96 10.20 -20.67
CA ASP A 235 -13.82 10.61 -22.06
C ASP A 235 -12.32 10.74 -22.36
N ILE A 236 -11.85 10.08 -23.41
CA ILE A 236 -10.45 10.18 -23.83
C ILE A 236 -10.16 11.65 -24.18
N PRO A 237 -9.20 12.33 -23.54
CA PRO A 237 -8.83 13.69 -23.90
C PRO A 237 -8.43 13.79 -25.37
N HIS A 238 -8.85 14.86 -26.05
CA HIS A 238 -8.58 15.03 -27.49
C HIS A 238 -7.08 14.95 -27.83
N HIS A 239 -6.19 15.45 -26.98
CA HIS A 239 -4.74 15.39 -27.19
C HIS A 239 -4.16 13.96 -27.09
N LEU A 240 -4.87 13.04 -26.43
CA LEU A 240 -4.52 11.61 -26.35
C LEU A 240 -5.14 10.77 -27.47
N LYS A 241 -6.13 11.30 -28.20
CA LYS A 241 -6.73 10.61 -29.36
C LYS A 241 -5.80 10.56 -30.57
N TYR A 242 -4.85 11.48 -30.68
CA TYR A 242 -4.00 11.67 -31.87
C TYR A 242 -2.49 11.62 -31.58
N SER A 243 -2.08 11.51 -30.32
CA SER A 243 -0.72 11.10 -30.02
C SER A 243 -0.58 9.64 -30.43
N HIS A 244 0.45 9.32 -31.23
CA HIS A 244 0.85 7.95 -31.55
C HIS A 244 1.38 7.24 -30.29
N VAL A 245 0.56 7.14 -29.25
CA VAL A 245 0.74 6.11 -28.24
C VAL A 245 0.33 4.83 -28.97
N PRO A 246 1.23 3.85 -29.17
CA PRO A 246 0.84 2.60 -29.79
C PRO A 246 -0.35 2.09 -28.98
N TYR A 247 -1.50 1.93 -29.63
CA TYR A 247 -2.66 1.26 -29.05
C TYR A 247 -2.11 -0.02 -28.45
N TYR A 248 -2.08 -0.10 -27.12
CA TYR A 248 -1.64 -1.28 -26.42
C TYR A 248 -2.56 -2.39 -26.89
N SER A 249 -2.03 -3.30 -27.71
CA SER A 249 -2.67 -4.57 -27.97
C SER A 249 -3.05 -5.15 -26.61
N PRO A 250 -4.30 -5.61 -26.39
CA PRO A 250 -4.66 -6.21 -25.13
C PRO A 250 -3.63 -7.31 -24.84
N PRO A 251 -2.92 -7.26 -23.69
CA PRO A 251 -1.99 -8.32 -23.37
C PRO A 251 -2.77 -9.62 -23.36
N SER A 252 -2.18 -10.68 -23.93
CA SER A 252 -2.59 -12.05 -23.63
C SER A 252 -2.78 -12.18 -22.11
N ALA A 253 -3.85 -12.86 -21.71
CA ALA A 253 -4.28 -12.98 -20.31
C ALA A 253 -3.04 -13.09 -19.39
N PRO A 254 -2.76 -12.08 -18.56
CA PRO A 254 -1.56 -12.11 -17.76
C PRO A 254 -1.72 -13.23 -16.73
N THR A 255 -0.74 -14.12 -16.74
CA THR A 255 -0.62 -15.17 -15.75
C THR A 255 -0.37 -14.51 -14.41
N TYR A 256 -1.35 -14.59 -13.52
CA TYR A 256 -1.13 -14.34 -12.10
C TYR A 256 -0.07 -15.34 -11.65
N GLN A 257 1.17 -14.88 -11.46
CA GLN A 257 2.15 -15.66 -10.72
C GLN A 257 1.71 -15.64 -9.26
N GLU A 258 1.21 -16.77 -8.79
CA GLU A 258 0.94 -17.03 -7.38
C GLU A 258 2.24 -16.88 -6.59
N THR A 259 2.51 -15.70 -6.05
CA THR A 259 3.37 -15.60 -4.87
C THR A 259 2.52 -15.97 -3.66
N THR A 260 2.25 -17.26 -3.49
CA THR A 260 1.73 -17.77 -2.21
C THR A 260 2.87 -17.73 -1.20
N SER A 261 3.05 -16.59 -0.52
CA SER A 261 3.58 -16.65 0.83
C SER A 261 2.47 -17.23 1.69
N ARG A 262 2.54 -18.54 1.99
CA ARG A 262 1.74 -19.13 3.06
C ARG A 262 2.20 -18.45 4.35
N PHE A 263 1.31 -17.65 4.93
CA PHE A 263 1.39 -17.23 6.33
C PHE A 263 0.49 -18.17 7.12
#